data_AF-A0A918XPV4-F1
#
_entry.id   AF-A0A918XPV4-F1
#
_cell.length_a   1.000
_cell.length_b   1.000
_cell.length_c   1.000
_cell.angle_alpha   90.00
_cell.angle_beta   90.00
_cell.angle_gamma   90.00
#
_symmetry.space_group_name_H-M   'P 1'
#
loop_
_entity.id
_entity.type
_entity.pdbx_description
1 polymer ?
#
loop_
_entity_poly.entity_id
_entity_poly.type
_entity_poly.pdbx_seq_one_letter_code
_entity_poly.pdbx_strand_id
1 'polypeptide(L)' 'MTTAEDVIHAARALLKGTISETALGADVMYALRGFRAGLMDKRGFLEAVALGYRRAGAAFKFDGRGNLRKA' A
#
# COMPACT_ATOMS: atom_id res chain seq x y z
N MET A 1 -14.40 0.03 6.73
CA MET A 1 -13.66 -1.10 7.35
C MET A 1 -12.66 -1.58 6.30
N THR A 2 -11.35 -1.57 6.59
CA THR A 2 -10.34 -2.00 5.61
C THR A 2 -10.42 -3.51 5.41
N THR A 3 -10.62 -3.96 4.17
CA THR A 3 -10.66 -5.38 3.81
C THR A 3 -9.28 -5.88 3.41
N ALA A 4 -9.10 -7.21 3.37
CA ALA A 4 -7.87 -7.81 2.85
C ALA A 4 -7.65 -7.48 1.36
N GLU A 5 -8.74 -7.33 0.59
CA GLU A 5 -8.68 -6.94 -0.82
C GLU A 5 -8.12 -5.52 -0.98
N ASP A 6 -8.55 -4.57 -0.14
CA ASP A 6 -8.03 -3.20 -0.15
C ASP A 6 -6.50 -3.18 0.04
N VAL A 7 -5.98 -3.97 0.98
CA VAL A 7 -4.54 -4.06 1.22
C VAL A 7 -3.81 -4.60 0.00
N ILE A 8 -4.36 -5.64 -0.65
CA ILE A 8 -3.77 -6.23 -1.86
C ILE A 8 -3.79 -5.23 -3.02
N HIS A 9 -4.88 -4.49 -3.20
CA HIS A 9 -4.98 -3.46 -4.24
C HIS A 9 -4.00 -2.30 -3.98
N ALA A 10 -3.89 -1.82 -2.76
CA ALA A 10 -2.92 -0.79 -2.37
C ALA A 10 -1.47 -1.25 -2.59
N ALA A 11 -1.14 -2.49 -2.18
CA ALA A 11 0.17 -3.09 -2.40
C ALA A 11 0.51 -3.20 -3.89
N ARG A 12 -0.45 -3.64 -4.73
CA ARG A 12 -0.29 -3.68 -6.18
C ARG A 12 -0.08 -2.28 -6.78
N ALA A 13 -0.80 -1.27 -6.30
CA ALA A 13 -0.66 0.10 -6.77
C ALA A 13 0.74 0.67 -6.47
N LEU A 14 1.27 0.43 -5.27
CA LEU A 14 2.64 0.79 -4.88
C LEU A 14 3.68 0.10 -5.77
N LEU A 15 3.52 -1.21 -5.99
CA LEU A 15 4.46 -1.98 -6.81
C LEU A 15 4.50 -1.49 -8.25
N LYS A 16 3.32 -1.17 -8.82
CA LYS A 16 3.18 -0.61 -10.17
C LYS A 16 3.58 0.88 -10.27
N GLY A 17 3.81 1.55 -9.14
CA GLY A 17 4.07 2.99 -9.10
C GLY A 17 2.86 3.85 -9.49
N THR A 18 1.64 3.31 -9.43
CA THR A 18 0.42 4.08 -9.71
C THR A 18 0.04 5.01 -8.56
N ILE A 19 0.59 4.77 -7.37
CA ILE A 19 0.60 5.72 -6.26
C ILE A 19 2.01 5.97 -5.74
N SER A 20 2.20 7.15 -5.15
CA SER A 20 3.45 7.51 -4.49
C SER A 20 3.77 6.55 -3.35
N GLU A 21 5.05 6.19 -3.20
CA GLU A 21 5.55 5.36 -2.09
C GLU A 21 5.27 6.02 -0.72
N THR A 22 5.14 7.35 -0.71
CA THR A 22 4.84 8.15 0.49
C THR A 22 3.35 8.26 0.79
N ALA A 23 2.46 7.80 -0.11
CA ALA A 23 1.01 7.97 0.02
C ALA A 23 0.45 7.32 1.30
N LEU A 24 1.05 6.21 1.72
CA LEU A 24 0.64 5.46 2.91
C LEU A 24 1.61 5.65 4.10
N GLY A 25 2.54 6.61 4.00
CA GLY A 25 3.53 6.93 5.03
C GLY A 25 4.91 6.29 4.80
N ALA A 26 5.88 6.76 5.60
CA ALA A 26 7.29 6.34 5.49
C ALA A 26 7.50 4.85 5.77
N ASP A 27 6.74 4.26 6.71
CA ASP A 27 6.83 2.83 7.03
C ASP A 27 6.59 1.94 5.79
N VAL A 28 5.59 2.31 4.98
CA VAL A 28 5.25 1.61 3.74
C VAL A 28 6.30 1.82 2.66
N MET A 29 6.88 3.01 2.59
CA MET A 29 8.00 3.31 1.69
C MET A 29 9.23 2.44 2.01
N TYR A 30 9.61 2.32 3.29
CA TYR A 30 10.69 1.44 3.73
C TYR A 30 10.37 -0.03 3.43
N ALA A 31 9.14 -0.47 3.70
CA ALA A 31 8.70 -1.82 3.40
C ALA A 31 8.75 -2.13 1.89
N LEU A 32 8.29 -1.21 1.04
CA LEU A 32 8.33 -1.34 -0.42
C LEU A 32 9.78 -1.44 -0.94
N ARG A 33 10.68 -0.61 -0.41
CA ARG A 33 12.11 -0.66 -0.75
C ARG A 33 12.75 -1.96 -0.30
N GLY A 34 12.49 -2.39 0.92
CA GLY A 34 12.96 -3.68 1.44
C GLY A 34 12.45 -4.85 0.60
N PHE A 35 11.18 -4.83 0.21
CA PHE A 35 10.57 -5.87 -0.62
C PHE A 35 11.20 -5.93 -2.02
N ARG A 36 11.40 -4.77 -2.67
CA ARG A 36 12.09 -4.69 -3.97
C ARG A 36 13.55 -5.13 -3.91
N ALA A 37 14.22 -4.89 -2.79
CA ALA A 37 15.59 -5.31 -2.55
C ALA A 37 15.72 -6.79 -2.12
N GLY A 38 14.60 -7.51 -1.95
CA GLY A 38 14.61 -8.89 -1.45
C GLY A 38 14.95 -9.02 0.04
N LEU A 39 14.94 -7.92 0.79
CA LEU A 39 15.24 -7.86 2.23
C LEU A 39 13.98 -8.03 3.10
N MET A 40 12.80 -8.00 2.48
CA MET A 40 11.52 -8.16 3.15
C MET A 40 10.65 -9.14 2.37
N ASP A 41 10.01 -10.06 3.09
CA ASP A 41 9.07 -11.00 2.49
C ASP A 41 7.72 -10.34 2.16
N LYS A 42 6.91 -11.06 1.36
CA LYS A 42 5.59 -10.59 0.94
C LYS A 42 4.66 -10.32 2.11
N ARG A 43 4.73 -11.10 3.19
CA ARG A 43 3.85 -10.96 4.35
C ARG A 43 4.19 -9.69 5.12
N GLY A 44 5.47 -9.46 5.43
CA GLY A 44 5.93 -8.24 6.09
C GLY A 44 5.59 -6.99 5.29
N PHE A 45 5.71 -7.05 3.96
CA PHE A 45 5.28 -5.95 3.09
C PHE A 45 3.76 -5.69 3.19
N LEU A 46 2.94 -6.72 3.10
CA LEU A 46 1.48 -6.58 3.20
C LEU A 46 1.01 -6.09 4.57
N GLU A 47 1.68 -6.50 5.66
CA GLU A 47 1.40 -6.00 7.01
C GLU A 47 1.71 -4.50 7.13
N ALA A 48 2.83 -4.03 6.58
CA ALA A 48 3.16 -2.61 6.54
C ALA A 48 2.13 -1.82 5.72
N VAL A 49 1.76 -2.31 4.53
CA VAL A 49 0.72 -1.69 3.70
C VAL A 49 -0.61 -1.65 4.44
N ALA A 50 -1.00 -2.72 5.13
CA ALA A 50 -2.24 -2.76 5.90
C ALA A 50 -2.24 -1.72 7.03
N LEU A 51 -1.12 -1.52 7.71
CA LEU A 51 -0.98 -0.52 8.75
C LEU A 51 -1.06 0.91 8.18
N GLY A 52 -0.30 1.18 7.12
CA GLY A 52 -0.32 2.47 6.42
C GLY A 52 -1.70 2.79 5.84
N TYR A 53 -2.34 1.78 5.25
CA TYR A 53 -3.71 1.89 4.75
C TYR A 53 -4.75 2.06 5.85
N ARG A 54 -4.58 1.45 7.03
CA ARG A 54 -5.48 1.70 8.17
C ARG A 54 -5.37 3.14 8.67
N ARG A 55 -4.14 3.69 8.69
CA ARG A 55 -3.88 5.08 9.11
C ARG A 55 -4.40 6.10 8.08
N ALA A 56 -4.14 5.84 6.81
CA ALA A 56 -4.37 6.81 5.75
C ALA A 56 -5.62 6.52 4.90
N GLY A 57 -6.20 5.32 4.99
CA GLY A 57 -7.23 4.81 4.08
C GLY A 57 -8.57 5.53 4.15
N ALA A 58 -8.86 6.31 5.20
CA ALA A 58 -9.98 7.24 5.18
C ALA A 58 -9.80 8.37 4.14
N ALA A 59 -8.55 8.68 3.79
CA ALA A 59 -8.19 9.68 2.80
C ALA A 59 -8.00 9.08 1.39
N PHE A 60 -8.26 7.78 1.18
CA PHE A 60 -8.10 7.14 -0.12
C PHE A 60 -9.32 6.29 -0.52
N LYS A 61 -9.64 6.28 -1.82
CA LYS A 61 -10.66 5.43 -2.45
C LYS A 61 -10.04 4.71 -3.62
N PHE A 62 -10.47 3.48 -3.90
CA PHE A 62 -10.12 2.82 -5.15
C PHE A 62 -11.01 3.33 -6.28
N ASP A 63 -10.42 3.68 -7.43
CA ASP A 63 -11.19 3.88 -8.65
C ASP A 63 -11.67 2.54 -9.23
N GLY A 64 -12.62 2.56 -10.17
CA GLY A 64 -13.16 1.35 -10.81
C GLY A 64 -12.13 0.52 -11.60
N ARG A 65 -10.86 0.95 -11.66
CA ARG A 65 -9.73 0.22 -12.25
C ARG A 65 -8.78 -0.36 -11.18
N GLY A 66 -9.15 -0.22 -9.89
CA GLY A 66 -8.36 -0.71 -8.76
C GLY A 66 -7.15 0.17 -8.42
N ASN A 67 -7.09 1.41 -8.90
CA ASN A 67 -6.03 2.35 -8.49
C ASN A 67 -6.47 3.11 -7.26
N LEU A 68 -5.54 3.29 -6.32
CA LEU A 68 -5.80 4.09 -5.14
C LEU A 68 -5.73 5.58 -5.48
N ARG A 69 -6.78 6.33 -5.14
CA ARG A 69 -6.95 7.77 -5.38
C ARG A 69 -7.17 8.45 -4.04
N LYS A 70 -6.73 9.71 -3.90
CA LYS A 70 -7.13 10.52 -2.75
C LYS A 70 -8.66 10.71 -2.78
N ALA A 71 -9.32 10.46 -1.65
CA ALA A 71 -10.78 10.39 -1.49
C ALA A 71 -11.50 11.73 -1.68
#